data_AF-A0A060DQG6-F1
#
_entry.id   AF-A0A060DQG6-F1
#
_cell.length_a   1.000
_cell.length_b   1.000
_cell.length_c   1.000
_cell.angle_alpha   90.00
_cell.angle_beta   90.00
_cell.angle_gamma   90.00
#
_symmetry.space_group_name_H-M   'P 1'
#
loop_
_entity.id
_entity.type
_entity.pdbx_description
1 polymer ?
#
loop_
_entity_poly.entity_id
_entity_poly.type
_entity_poly.pdbx_seq_one_letter_code
_entity_poly.pdbx_strand_id
1 'polypeptide(L)'
;MFVFGHLRRGGPGERMSPAAVRRVVVRRTGAADPLAVGFSGHSLRVDAAQDLLAAGVDLAGLMQAGRWASPQMPARYTERLRAVRGAVARIRRSRQRGDHGQDPL
;
A
#
# COMPACT_ATOMS: atom_id res chain seq x y z
N MET A 1 0.73 -28.55 6.28
CA MET A 1 0.52 -27.59 7.39
C MET A 1 0.01 -26.27 6.82
N PHE A 2 -1.02 -25.67 7.41
CA PHE A 2 -1.54 -24.36 6.97
C PHE A 2 -1.02 -23.26 7.90
N VAL A 3 -0.55 -22.14 7.33
CA VAL A 3 -0.08 -20.97 8.11
C VAL A 3 -1.24 -20.35 8.91
N PHE A 4 -2.45 -20.34 8.33
CA PHE A 4 -3.66 -19.84 8.98
C PHE A 4 -4.58 -21.00 9.37
N GLY A 5 -4.61 -21.31 10.67
CA GLY A 5 -5.49 -22.30 11.27
C GLY A 5 -6.26 -21.73 12.45
N HIS A 6 -7.40 -22.35 12.78
CA HIS A 6 -8.12 -22.06 14.01
C HIS A 6 -7.27 -22.49 15.22
N LEU A 7 -7.15 -21.66 16.25
CA LEU A 7 -6.49 -22.07 17.49
C LEU A 7 -7.48 -22.79 18.39
N ARG A 8 -7.14 -24.01 18.81
CA ARG A 8 -7.90 -24.80 19.79
C ARG A 8 -7.04 -24.92 21.05
N ARG A 9 -7.66 -25.18 22.21
CA ARG A 9 -6.96 -25.29 23.50
C ARG A 9 -5.84 -26.36 23.50
N GLY A 10 -5.90 -27.35 22.60
CA GLY A 10 -4.89 -28.40 22.42
C GLY A 10 -3.97 -28.24 21.20
N GLY A 11 -3.95 -27.09 20.51
CA GLY A 11 -3.03 -26.83 19.39
C GLY A 11 -3.69 -26.30 18.11
N PRO A 12 -2.94 -26.27 16.99
CA PRO A 12 -3.44 -25.82 15.70
C PRO A 12 -4.61 -26.69 15.23
N GLY A 13 -5.73 -26.05 14.94
CA GLY A 13 -6.92 -26.66 14.38
C GLY A 13 -6.96 -26.59 12.87
N GLU A 14 -8.17 -26.71 12.32
CA GLU A 14 -8.41 -26.72 10.88
C GLU A 14 -8.00 -25.41 10.20
N ARG A 15 -7.76 -25.49 8.88
CA ARG A 15 -7.53 -24.34 8.00
C ARG A 15 -8.60 -23.27 8.21
N MET A 16 -8.16 -22.03 8.36
CA MET A 16 -9.08 -20.90 8.43
C MET A 16 -9.71 -20.62 7.06
N SER A 17 -11.01 -20.38 7.03
CA SER A 17 -11.69 -19.99 5.79
C SER A 17 -11.34 -18.54 5.38
N PRO A 18 -11.42 -18.18 4.09
CA PRO A 18 -11.19 -16.81 3.64
C PRO A 18 -12.10 -15.79 4.35
N ALA A 19 -13.34 -16.17 4.64
CA ALA A 19 -14.28 -15.34 5.40
C ALA A 19 -13.81 -15.09 6.83
N ALA A 20 -13.22 -16.09 7.49
CA ALA A 20 -12.65 -15.93 8.82
C ALA A 20 -11.42 -15.02 8.79
N VAL A 21 -10.54 -15.15 7.80
CA VAL A 21 -9.41 -14.21 7.61
C VAL A 21 -9.91 -12.78 7.40
N ARG A 22 -10.92 -12.58 6.55
CA ARG A 22 -11.55 -11.27 6.35
C ARG A 22 -12.07 -10.67 7.66
N ARG A 23 -12.76 -11.45 8.49
CA ARG A 23 -13.25 -10.99 9.80
C ARG A 23 -12.11 -10.57 10.72
N VAL A 24 -11.00 -11.29 10.72
CA VAL A 24 -9.80 -10.90 11.47
C VAL A 24 -9.28 -9.55 10.99
N VAL A 25 -9.15 -9.33 9.68
CA VAL A 25 -8.70 -8.05 9.13
C VAL A 25 -9.61 -6.91 9.59
N VAL A 26 -10.93 -7.01 9.37
CA VAL A 26 -11.90 -5.97 9.77
C VAL A 26 -11.83 -5.68 11.27
N ARG A 27 -11.76 -6.73 12.10
CA ARG A 27 -11.65 -6.57 13.56
C ARG A 27 -10.36 -5.85 13.95
N ARG A 28 -9.23 -6.19 13.33
CA ARG A 28 -7.93 -5.62 13.66
C ARG A 28 -7.79 -4.18 13.18
N THR A 29 -8.31 -3.85 11.99
CA THR A 29 -8.28 -2.47 11.48
C THR A 29 -9.18 -1.57 12.31
N GLY A 30 -10.41 -2.00 12.62
CA GLY A 30 -11.32 -1.23 13.47
C GLY A 30 -10.84 -1.06 14.92
N ALA A 31 -10.04 -2.00 15.43
CA ALA A 31 -9.39 -1.86 16.74
C ALA A 31 -8.18 -0.92 16.72
N ALA A 32 -7.51 -0.79 15.57
CA ALA A 32 -6.37 0.13 15.40
C ALA A 32 -6.84 1.57 15.17
N ASP A 33 -7.91 1.76 14.40
CA ASP A 33 -8.51 3.05 14.10
C ASP A 33 -10.04 2.89 13.94
N PRO A 34 -10.86 3.53 14.80
CA PRO A 34 -12.31 3.53 14.66
C PRO A 34 -12.83 4.03 13.30
N LEU A 35 -12.05 4.86 12.60
CA LEU A 35 -12.37 5.36 11.26
C LEU A 35 -11.97 4.41 10.14
N ALA A 36 -11.31 3.29 10.43
CA ALA A 36 -10.91 2.27 9.45
C ALA A 36 -12.10 1.39 8.99
N VAL A 37 -13.17 2.05 8.55
CA VAL A 37 -14.38 1.43 7.99
C VAL A 37 -14.11 0.95 6.56
N GLY A 38 -14.54 -0.27 6.24
CA GLY A 38 -14.45 -0.82 4.88
C GLY A 38 -13.08 -1.38 4.49
N PHE A 39 -12.08 -1.36 5.38
CA PHE A 39 -10.80 -2.00 5.12
C PHE A 39 -10.93 -3.50 4.92
N SER A 40 -10.15 -4.03 3.99
CA SER A 40 -10.14 -5.44 3.62
C SER A 40 -8.72 -5.94 3.36
N GLY A 41 -8.56 -7.24 3.14
CA GLY A 41 -7.26 -7.79 2.71
C GLY A 41 -6.74 -7.17 1.41
N HIS A 42 -7.62 -6.64 0.56
CA HIS A 42 -7.20 -5.92 -0.64
C HIS A 42 -6.55 -4.58 -0.29
N SER A 43 -7.08 -3.85 0.69
CA SER A 43 -6.51 -2.59 1.17
C SER A 43 -5.06 -2.77 1.61
N LEU A 44 -4.78 -3.84 2.36
CA LEU A 44 -3.42 -4.19 2.80
C LEU A 44 -2.46 -4.42 1.61
N ARG A 45 -2.97 -4.99 0.51
CA ARG A 45 -2.16 -5.22 -0.70
C ARG A 45 -1.88 -3.93 -1.47
N VAL A 46 -2.82 -2.99 -1.49
CA VAL A 46 -2.62 -1.66 -2.07
C VAL A 46 -1.57 -0.89 -1.27
N ASP A 47 -1.70 -0.90 0.06
CA ASP A 47 -0.81 -0.22 0.99
C ASP A 47 0.63 -0.74 0.89
N ALA A 48 0.81 -2.07 0.88
CA ALA A 48 2.13 -2.68 0.67
C ALA A 48 2.78 -2.25 -0.66
N ALA A 49 2.00 -2.06 -1.73
CA ALA A 49 2.53 -1.57 -3.01
C ALA A 49 2.99 -0.11 -2.91
N GLN A 50 2.24 0.70 -2.17
CA GLN A 50 2.53 2.11 -1.91
C GLN A 50 3.77 2.27 -1.04
N ASP A 51 3.91 1.48 0.02
CA ASP A 51 5.08 1.45 0.91
C ASP A 51 6.35 1.05 0.17
N LEU A 52 6.28 -0.01 -0.65
CA LEU A 52 7.44 -0.43 -1.45
C LEU A 52 7.87 0.66 -2.43
N LEU A 53 6.93 1.33 -3.11
CA LEU A 53 7.28 2.49 -3.94
C LEU A 53 7.84 3.63 -3.09
N ALA A 54 7.26 3.87 -1.91
CA ALA A 54 7.70 4.92 -1.00
C ALA A 54 9.18 4.74 -0.64
N ALA A 55 9.59 3.48 -0.40
CA ALA A 55 10.96 3.01 -0.15
C ALA A 55 11.88 2.98 -1.39
N GLY A 56 11.38 3.36 -2.57
CA GLY A 56 12.18 3.48 -3.80
C GLY A 56 12.18 2.24 -4.71
N VAL A 57 11.36 1.22 -4.41
CA VAL A 57 11.21 0.05 -5.29
C VAL A 57 10.54 0.47 -6.59
N ASP A 58 11.11 0.03 -7.71
CA ASP A 58 10.60 0.35 -9.04
C ASP A 58 9.40 -0.53 -9.43
N LEU A 59 8.85 -0.30 -10.64
CA LEU A 59 7.66 -1.03 -11.08
C LEU A 59 7.91 -2.53 -11.25
N ALA A 60 9.09 -2.93 -11.72
CA ALA A 60 9.45 -4.33 -11.90
C ALA A 60 9.58 -5.05 -10.55
N GLY A 61 10.20 -4.41 -9.55
CA GLY A 61 10.30 -4.91 -8.19
C GLY A 61 8.92 -5.04 -7.53
N LEU A 62 8.02 -4.07 -7.75
CA LEU A 62 6.63 -4.18 -7.30
C LEU A 62 5.93 -5.40 -7.95
N MET A 63 6.06 -5.58 -9.26
CA MET A 63 5.49 -6.73 -9.97
C MET A 63 5.94 -8.07 -9.39
N GLN A 64 7.24 -8.21 -9.10
CA GLN A 64 7.80 -9.41 -8.46
C GLN A 64 7.25 -9.61 -7.04
N ALA A 65 7.36 -8.60 -6.17
CA ALA A 65 6.91 -8.70 -4.78
C ALA A 65 5.40 -8.99 -4.66
N GLY A 66 4.60 -8.34 -5.51
CA GLY A 66 3.16 -8.53 -5.53
C GLY A 66 2.69 -9.76 -6.30
N ARG A 67 3.51 -10.36 -7.17
CA ARG A 67 3.09 -11.36 -8.17
C ARG A 67 2.04 -10.81 -9.13
N TRP A 68 2.26 -9.60 -9.66
CA TRP A 68 1.42 -9.06 -10.72
C TRP A 68 1.99 -9.47 -12.08
N ALA A 69 1.17 -10.12 -12.90
CA ALA A 69 1.56 -10.49 -14.26
C ALA A 69 1.72 -9.28 -15.18
N SER A 70 1.09 -8.16 -14.84
CA SER A 70 1.02 -6.99 -15.69
C SER A 70 1.23 -5.69 -14.89
N PRO A 71 1.79 -4.64 -15.50
CA PRO A 71 2.17 -3.41 -14.80
C PRO A 71 0.98 -2.54 -14.38
N GLN A 72 -0.21 -2.75 -14.95
CA GLN A 72 -1.35 -1.83 -14.83
C GLN A 72 -1.82 -1.69 -13.38
N MET A 73 -1.98 -2.81 -12.66
CA MET A 73 -2.45 -2.78 -11.27
C MET A 73 -1.46 -2.13 -10.29
N PRO A 74 -0.17 -2.52 -10.24
CA PRO A 74 0.78 -1.85 -9.36
C PRO A 74 0.99 -0.37 -9.73
N ALA A 75 0.95 -0.02 -11.03
CA ALA A 75 1.00 1.38 -11.45
C ALA A 75 -0.21 2.16 -10.93
N ARG A 76 -1.43 1.61 -11.06
CA ARG A 76 -2.66 2.23 -10.55
C ARG A 76 -2.66 2.43 -9.04
N TYR A 77 -2.24 1.43 -8.27
CA TYR A 77 -2.18 1.55 -6.80
C TYR A 77 -1.21 2.63 -6.34
N THR A 78 -0.17 2.88 -7.13
CA THR A 78 0.91 3.80 -6.75
C THR A 78 0.85 5.15 -7.47
N GLU A 79 -0.17 5.37 -8.30
CA GLU A 79 -0.30 6.53 -9.19
C GLU A 79 -0.19 7.87 -8.45
N ARG A 80 -0.88 8.01 -7.32
CA ARG A 80 -0.87 9.25 -6.51
C ARG A 80 0.54 9.59 -5.99
N LEU A 81 1.27 8.59 -5.48
CA LEU A 81 2.64 8.78 -4.99
C LEU A 81 3.60 9.13 -6.13
N ARG A 82 3.42 8.50 -7.29
CA ARG A 82 4.19 8.81 -8.51
C ARG A 82 3.91 10.22 -9.02
N ALA A 83 2.67 10.70 -8.96
CA ALA A 83 2.31 12.05 -9.38
C ALA A 83 3.03 13.12 -8.53
N VAL A 84 3.08 12.95 -7.21
CA VAL A 84 3.80 13.85 -6.30
C VAL A 84 5.31 13.86 -6.60
N ARG A 85 5.86 12.68 -6.97
CA ARG A 85 7.28 12.47 -7.26
C ARG A 85 7.64 12.64 -8.73
N GLY A 86 6.68 12.97 -9.61
CA GLY A 86 6.86 13.00 -11.06
C GLY A 86 7.84 14.09 -11.54
N ALA A 87 8.45 13.88 -12.72
CA ALA A 87 9.42 14.82 -13.28
C ALA A 87 8.87 16.25 -13.38
N VAL A 88 7.63 16.40 -13.85
CA VAL A 88 6.93 17.69 -13.93
C VAL A 88 6.74 18.31 -12.55
N ALA A 89 6.31 17.53 -11.55
CA ALA A 89 6.14 18.03 -10.18
C ALA A 89 7.48 18.50 -9.57
N ARG A 90 8.58 17.80 -9.86
CA ARG A 90 9.94 18.21 -9.44
C ARG A 90 10.37 19.51 -10.12
N ILE A 91 10.16 19.64 -11.44
CA ILE A 91 10.50 20.86 -12.19
C ILE A 91 9.65 22.05 -11.74
N ARG A 92 8.35 21.86 -11.47
CA ARG A 92 7.49 22.93 -10.95
C ARG A 92 7.96 23.42 -9.58
N ARG A 93 8.33 22.51 -8.68
CA ARG A 93 8.89 22.87 -7.36
C ARG A 93 10.24 23.59 -7.47
N SER A 94 11.12 23.17 -8.38
CA SER A 94 12.41 23.84 -8.56
C SER A 94 12.23 25.24 -9.17
N ARG A 95 11.29 25.42 -10.10
CA ARG A 95 10.95 26.75 -10.67
C ARG A 95 10.36 27.70 -9.62
N GLN A 96 9.40 27.24 -8.80
CA GLN A 96 8.81 28.05 -7.74
C GLN A 96 9.83 28.51 -6.69
N ARG A 97 10.84 27.70 -6.37
CA ARG A 97 11.93 28.09 -5.46
C ARG A 97 12.90 29.13 -6.06
N GLY A 98 13.04 29.17 -7.38
CA GLY A 98 13.89 30.15 -8.07
C GLY A 98 13.20 31.51 -8.31
N ASP A 99 11.88 31.54 -8.24
CA ASP A 99 11.06 32.74 -8.52
C ASP A 99 10.97 33.67 -7.30
N HIS A 100 11.12 33.15 -6.08
CA HIS A 100 11.12 33.93 -4.83
C HIS A 100 12.49 34.57 -4.46
N GLY A 101 13.43 34.62 -5.41
CA GLY A 101 14.80 35.13 -5.21
C GLY A 101 15.14 36.41 -5.98
N GLN A 102 14.17 37.07 -6.62
CA GLN A 102 14.36 38.35 -7.29
C GLN A 102 13.23 39.30 -6.88
N ASP A 103 13.32 39.86 -5.68
CA ASP A 103 12.65 41.12 -5.36
C ASP A 103 13.54 42.26 -5.89
N PRO A 104 13.03 43.14 -6.78
CA PRO A 104 13.75 44.32 -7.17
C PRO A 104 13.60 45.39 -6.08
N LEU A 105 14.71 45.72 -5.42
CA LEU A 105 14.96 47.05 -4.86
C LEU A 105 16.23 47.61 -5.49
#